data_AF-A0A415D4W1-F1
#
_entry.id   AF-A0A415D4W1-F1
#
_cell.length_a   1.000
_cell.length_b   1.000
_cell.length_c   1.000
_cell.angle_alpha   90.00
_cell.angle_beta   90.00
_cell.angle_gamma   90.00
#
_symmetry.space_group_name_H-M   'P 1'
#
loop_
_entity.id
_entity.type
_entity.pdbx_description
1 polymer ?
#
loop_
_entity_poly.entity_id
_entity_poly.type
_entity_poly.pdbx_seq_one_letter_code
_entity_poly.pdbx_strand_id
1 'polypeptide(L)'
;MKYKAGDKVRVRKDLVVGKRYGCYPAVSKMVEKSGKIATIRTVHSDFYEIYKDVYSWTDEMFEPVEEELTAEEAIKVLADMCARECKNCELGKLVKESRYSFCSAYRREHPDKVIEILKQFKKDHEKKVVEVTQKIYCLVVDEERKIVHEEEIGNSDSCMDVLKNYCENHDGKFFSLMEFRYEVKQ
;
A
#
# COMPACT_ATOMS: atom_id res chain seq x y z
N MET A 1 -6.49 -12.07 -15.34
CA MET A 1 -5.33 -11.18 -15.11
C MET A 1 -4.87 -11.35 -13.67
N LYS A 2 -3.66 -11.87 -13.45
CA LYS A 2 -3.06 -12.12 -12.13
C LYS A 2 -2.52 -10.87 -11.43
N TYR A 3 -1.97 -9.94 -12.18
CA TYR A 3 -1.35 -8.68 -11.72
C TYR A 3 -2.29 -7.48 -11.86
N LYS A 4 -2.05 -6.43 -11.08
CA LYS A 4 -2.76 -5.12 -11.12
C LYS A 4 -1.86 -4.02 -11.68
N ALA A 5 -2.47 -2.89 -12.07
CA ALA A 5 -1.71 -1.71 -12.49
C ALA A 5 -0.81 -1.23 -11.33
N GLY A 6 0.45 -0.92 -11.65
CA GLY A 6 1.50 -0.58 -10.69
C GLY A 6 2.39 -1.74 -10.27
N ASP A 7 1.98 -3.00 -10.47
CA ASP A 7 2.81 -4.16 -10.10
C ASP A 7 4.10 -4.20 -10.93
N LYS A 8 5.20 -4.61 -10.28
CA LYS A 8 6.45 -4.97 -10.95
C LYS A 8 6.43 -6.45 -11.32
N VAL A 9 6.70 -6.75 -12.58
CA VAL A 9 6.75 -8.10 -13.15
C VAL A 9 8.05 -8.33 -13.88
N ARG A 10 8.54 -9.56 -13.92
CA ARG A 10 9.73 -9.92 -14.68
C ARG A 10 9.28 -10.58 -15.97
N VAL A 11 9.78 -10.12 -17.11
CA VAL A 11 9.57 -10.83 -18.38
C VAL A 11 10.28 -12.16 -18.28
N ARG A 12 9.58 -13.27 -18.54
CA ARG A 12 10.17 -14.62 -18.46
C ARG A 12 11.39 -14.75 -19.38
N LYS A 13 12.38 -15.51 -18.93
CA LYS A 13 13.68 -15.62 -19.63
C LYS A 13 13.63 -16.48 -20.89
N ASP A 14 12.64 -17.36 -20.99
CA ASP A 14 12.46 -18.37 -22.05
C ASP A 14 11.31 -18.01 -23.02
N LEU A 15 11.11 -16.71 -23.30
CA LEU A 15 10.21 -16.31 -24.38
C LEU A 15 10.78 -16.76 -25.73
N VAL A 16 9.92 -17.35 -26.57
CA VAL A 16 10.27 -17.82 -27.91
C VAL A 16 9.43 -17.06 -28.93
N VAL A 17 10.09 -16.48 -29.94
CA VAL A 17 9.42 -15.75 -31.03
C VAL A 17 8.41 -16.67 -31.74
N GLY A 18 7.20 -16.18 -31.96
CA GLY A 18 6.11 -16.90 -32.63
C GLY A 18 5.36 -17.90 -31.75
N LYS A 19 5.88 -18.25 -30.56
CA LYS A 19 5.14 -19.08 -29.60
C LYS A 19 4.06 -18.25 -28.92
N ARG A 20 2.87 -18.84 -28.76
CA ARG A 20 1.74 -18.24 -28.02
C ARG A 20 1.92 -18.44 -26.51
N TYR A 21 1.66 -17.38 -25.77
CA TYR A 21 1.61 -17.35 -24.31
C TYR A 21 0.26 -16.71 -23.96
N GLY A 22 -0.72 -17.53 -23.57
CA GLY A 22 -2.14 -17.16 -23.57
C GLY A 22 -2.65 -16.83 -24.98
N CYS A 23 -3.38 -15.73 -25.12
CA CYS A 23 -4.01 -15.35 -26.39
C CYS A 23 -3.03 -14.75 -27.42
N TYR A 24 -1.83 -14.33 -27.03
CA TYR A 24 -0.93 -13.53 -27.87
C TYR A 24 0.40 -14.25 -28.16
N PRO A 25 0.95 -14.16 -29.40
CA PRO A 25 2.29 -14.64 -29.72
C PRO A 25 3.38 -13.65 -29.29
N ALA A 26 4.54 -14.16 -28.87
CA ALA A 26 5.69 -13.30 -28.58
C ALA A 26 6.38 -12.86 -29.88
N VAL A 27 6.74 -11.58 -29.98
CA VAL A 27 7.53 -11.03 -31.11
C VAL A 27 8.98 -10.79 -30.71
N SER A 28 9.87 -10.63 -31.70
CA SER A 28 11.32 -10.44 -31.47
C SER A 28 11.64 -9.35 -30.44
N LYS A 29 10.93 -8.22 -30.50
CA LYS A 29 11.10 -7.10 -29.56
C LYS A 29 10.65 -7.38 -28.13
N MET A 30 9.73 -8.34 -27.93
CA MET A 30 9.35 -8.81 -26.60
C MET A 30 10.41 -9.75 -26.04
N VAL A 31 10.99 -10.63 -26.88
CA VAL A 31 12.08 -11.54 -26.48
C VAL A 31 13.35 -10.76 -26.09
N GLU A 32 13.65 -9.64 -26.76
CA GLU A 32 14.73 -8.71 -26.36
C GLU A 32 14.56 -8.12 -24.93
N LYS A 33 13.37 -8.29 -24.32
CA LYS A 33 13.06 -7.86 -22.94
C LYS A 33 13.09 -9.00 -21.93
N SER A 34 13.37 -10.24 -22.34
CA SER A 34 13.48 -11.39 -21.44
C SER A 34 14.41 -11.14 -20.25
N GLY A 35 13.94 -11.48 -19.06
CA GLY A 35 14.62 -11.26 -17.78
C GLY A 35 14.52 -9.84 -17.21
N LYS A 36 14.05 -8.85 -17.98
CA LYS A 36 13.91 -7.46 -17.51
C LYS A 36 12.69 -7.30 -16.61
N ILE A 37 12.80 -6.39 -15.65
CA ILE A 37 11.68 -5.97 -14.82
C ILE A 37 10.90 -4.88 -15.56
N ALA A 38 9.58 -5.02 -15.60
CA ALA A 38 8.63 -4.08 -16.16
C ALA A 38 7.57 -3.73 -15.10
N THR A 39 6.91 -2.58 -15.27
CA THR A 39 5.79 -2.18 -14.43
C THR A 39 4.51 -2.19 -15.26
N ILE A 40 3.48 -2.86 -14.75
CA ILE A 40 2.16 -2.88 -15.38
C ILE A 40 1.58 -1.47 -15.35
N ARG A 41 1.23 -0.94 -16.52
CA ARG A 41 0.59 0.37 -16.69
C ARG A 41 -0.93 0.25 -16.63
N THR A 42 -1.49 -0.68 -17.39
CA THR A 42 -2.94 -0.86 -17.54
C THR A 42 -3.27 -2.34 -17.65
N VAL A 43 -4.40 -2.72 -17.07
CA VAL A 43 -4.94 -4.08 -17.10
C VAL A 43 -6.19 -4.07 -17.96
N HIS A 44 -6.19 -4.86 -19.03
CA HIS A 44 -7.36 -5.13 -19.87
C HIS A 44 -7.97 -6.49 -19.51
N SER A 45 -9.05 -6.87 -20.17
CA SER A 45 -9.71 -8.17 -19.94
C SER A 45 -8.80 -9.38 -20.13
N ASP A 46 -7.88 -9.30 -21.08
CA ASP A 46 -7.11 -10.42 -21.63
C ASP A 46 -5.61 -10.13 -21.82
N PHE A 47 -5.17 -8.88 -21.59
CA PHE A 47 -3.75 -8.50 -21.67
C PHE A 47 -3.39 -7.32 -20.76
N TYR A 48 -2.09 -7.06 -20.68
CA TYR A 48 -1.47 -5.95 -19.99
C TYR A 48 -0.76 -5.02 -20.95
N GLU A 49 -0.77 -3.72 -20.61
CA GLU A 49 0.21 -2.76 -21.11
C GLU A 49 1.26 -2.52 -20.03
N ILE A 50 2.52 -2.41 -20.42
CA ILE A 50 3.62 -2.00 -19.51
C ILE A 50 4.15 -0.61 -19.90
N TYR A 51 4.76 0.10 -18.96
CA TYR A 51 5.26 1.46 -19.21
C TYR A 51 6.29 1.50 -20.35
N LYS A 52 6.14 2.49 -21.24
CA LYS A 52 7.03 2.72 -22.40
C LYS A 52 7.13 1.51 -23.34
N ASP A 53 6.05 0.77 -23.49
CA ASP A 53 5.95 -0.33 -24.45
C ASP A 53 4.63 -0.29 -25.22
N VAL A 54 4.61 -0.95 -26.37
CA VAL A 54 3.47 -0.95 -27.31
C VAL A 54 2.86 -2.33 -27.51
N TYR A 55 3.38 -3.35 -26.83
CA TYR A 55 2.94 -4.74 -26.96
C TYR A 55 1.90 -5.12 -25.90
N SER A 56 1.01 -6.04 -26.27
CA SER A 56 0.07 -6.71 -25.37
C SER A 56 0.76 -7.88 -24.68
N TRP A 57 0.79 -7.86 -23.35
CA TRP A 57 1.43 -8.89 -22.53
C TRP A 57 0.41 -9.75 -21.78
N THR A 58 0.72 -11.02 -21.54
CA THR A 58 -0.18 -11.94 -20.80
C THR A 58 0.46 -12.43 -19.50
N ASP A 59 -0.36 -13.02 -18.63
CA ASP A 59 0.11 -13.66 -17.39
C ASP A 59 1.24 -14.68 -17.66
N GLU A 60 1.16 -15.42 -18.76
CA GLU A 60 2.13 -16.45 -19.15
C GLU A 60 3.47 -15.89 -19.66
N MET A 61 3.55 -14.59 -19.94
CA MET A 61 4.79 -13.93 -20.38
C MET A 61 5.59 -13.34 -19.20
N PHE A 62 5.03 -13.41 -17.99
CA PHE A 62 5.64 -12.86 -16.79
C PHE A 62 5.94 -13.91 -15.73
N GLU A 63 6.97 -13.62 -14.95
CA GLU A 63 7.30 -14.25 -13.68
C GLU A 63 7.09 -13.20 -12.57
N PRO A 64 6.62 -13.60 -11.38
CA PRO A 64 6.53 -12.69 -10.26
C PRO A 64 7.92 -12.11 -9.93
N VAL A 65 7.98 -10.79 -9.71
CA VAL A 65 9.16 -10.19 -9.10
C VAL A 65 9.03 -10.43 -7.61
N GLU A 66 9.92 -11.24 -7.05
CA GLU A 66 10.07 -11.24 -5.61
C GLU A 66 10.48 -9.84 -5.18
N GLU A 67 9.70 -9.21 -4.30
CA GLU A 67 10.13 -8.00 -3.64
C GLU A 67 11.40 -8.31 -2.84
N GLU A 68 12.53 -7.78 -3.29
CA GLU A 68 13.77 -7.81 -2.52
C GLU A 68 13.69 -6.72 -1.46
N LEU A 69 13.96 -7.10 -0.20
CA LEU A 69 14.15 -6.12 0.86
C LEU A 69 15.45 -5.37 0.58
N THR A 70 15.39 -4.04 0.59
CA THR A 70 16.63 -3.26 0.66
C THR A 70 17.38 -3.57 1.95
N ALA A 71 18.69 -3.31 2.00
CA ALA A 71 19.48 -3.54 3.20
C ALA A 71 18.91 -2.79 4.43
N GLU A 72 18.44 -1.55 4.23
CA GLU A 72 17.81 -0.74 5.28
C GLU A 72 16.49 -1.38 5.77
N GLU A 73 15.63 -1.80 4.84
CA GLU A 73 14.36 -2.47 5.21
C GLU A 73 14.61 -3.78 5.93
N ALA A 74 15.56 -4.60 5.48
CA ALA A 74 15.89 -5.86 6.14
C ALA A 74 16.34 -5.63 7.59
N ILE A 75 17.14 -4.59 7.86
CA ILE A 75 17.57 -4.23 9.22
C ILE A 75 16.38 -3.79 10.07
N LYS A 76 15.52 -2.91 9.55
CA LYS A 76 14.33 -2.42 10.29
C LYS A 76 13.35 -3.54 10.60
N VAL A 77 13.00 -4.35 9.60
CA VAL A 77 12.07 -5.47 9.75
C VAL A 77 12.62 -6.50 10.74
N LEU A 78 13.93 -6.78 10.70
CA LEU A 78 14.59 -7.67 11.66
C LEU A 78 14.53 -7.12 13.08
N ALA A 79 14.78 -5.82 13.27
CA ALA A 79 14.68 -5.17 14.58
C ALA A 79 13.24 -5.22 15.12
N ASP A 80 12.25 -4.91 14.29
CA ASP A 80 10.83 -4.98 14.67
C ASP A 80 10.39 -6.40 15.03
N MET A 81 10.85 -7.40 14.28
CA MET A 81 10.61 -8.80 14.59
C MET A 81 11.24 -9.21 15.92
N CYS A 82 12.49 -8.82 16.16
CA CYS A 82 13.21 -9.16 17.39
C CYS A 82 12.73 -8.39 18.63
N ALA A 83 12.07 -7.24 18.47
CA ALA A 83 11.47 -6.48 19.57
C ALA A 83 10.18 -7.11 20.11
N ARG A 84 9.62 -8.11 19.40
CA ARG A 84 8.43 -8.86 19.81
C ARG A 84 8.78 -10.12 20.60
N GLU A 85 7.77 -10.91 20.95
CA GLU A 85 7.97 -12.12 21.75
C GLU A 85 8.77 -13.19 20.99
N CYS A 86 9.94 -13.56 21.54
CA CYS A 86 10.85 -14.54 20.92
C CYS A 86 10.39 -16.00 21.09
N LYS A 87 9.41 -16.28 21.96
CA LYS A 87 9.00 -17.67 22.27
C LYS A 87 8.49 -18.42 21.04
N ASN A 88 7.77 -17.72 20.16
CA ASN A 88 7.14 -18.27 18.94
C ASN A 88 7.72 -17.68 17.64
N CYS A 89 8.91 -17.09 17.69
CA CYS A 89 9.56 -16.51 16.51
C CYS A 89 9.99 -17.60 15.53
N GLU A 90 9.64 -17.47 14.24
CA GLU A 90 10.00 -18.42 13.18
C GLU A 90 11.51 -18.62 13.05
N LEU A 91 12.29 -17.53 13.13
CA LEU A 91 13.76 -17.63 13.17
C LEU A 91 14.23 -18.42 14.40
N GLY A 92 13.57 -18.23 15.55
CA GLY A 92 13.86 -18.97 16.77
C GLY A 92 13.56 -20.47 16.65
N LYS A 93 12.51 -20.87 15.94
CA LYS A 93 12.19 -22.28 15.66
C LYS A 93 13.30 -22.93 14.84
N LEU A 94 13.71 -22.29 13.74
CA LEU A 94 14.80 -22.79 12.90
C LEU A 94 16.12 -22.91 13.66
N VAL A 95 16.41 -21.96 14.56
CA VAL A 95 17.60 -22.04 15.42
C VAL A 95 17.52 -23.24 16.35
N LYS A 96 16.37 -23.47 17.02
CA LYS A 96 16.16 -24.62 17.92
C LYS A 96 16.23 -25.98 17.21
N GLU A 97 15.77 -26.04 15.96
CA GLU A 97 15.83 -27.25 15.13
C GLU A 97 17.21 -27.46 14.49
N SER A 98 18.10 -26.47 14.59
CA SER A 98 19.45 -26.51 14.06
C SER A 98 20.50 -26.76 15.14
N ARG A 99 21.76 -26.84 14.71
CA ARG A 99 22.92 -26.91 15.61
C ARG A 99 23.35 -25.56 16.22
N TYR A 100 22.71 -24.46 15.86
CA TYR A 100 23.14 -23.11 16.26
C TYR A 100 22.56 -22.71 17.60
N SER A 101 23.38 -22.10 18.48
CA SER A 101 22.92 -21.62 19.79
C SER A 101 22.33 -20.21 19.75
N PHE A 102 22.62 -19.42 18.71
CA PHE A 102 22.21 -18.03 18.60
C PHE A 102 21.68 -17.68 17.20
N CYS A 103 20.66 -16.83 17.15
CA CYS A 103 20.10 -16.33 15.89
C CYS A 103 21.14 -15.58 15.05
N SER A 104 22.12 -14.89 15.65
CA SER A 104 23.21 -14.23 14.91
C SER A 104 24.05 -15.21 14.09
N ALA A 105 24.40 -16.37 14.67
CA ALA A 105 25.16 -17.39 13.97
C ALA A 105 24.37 -17.99 12.81
N TYR A 106 23.09 -18.33 13.04
CA TYR A 106 22.22 -18.82 11.98
C TYR A 106 22.08 -17.80 10.84
N ARG A 107 21.87 -16.51 11.18
CA ARG A 107 21.68 -15.45 10.19
C ARG A 107 22.88 -15.25 9.27
N ARG A 108 24.09 -15.43 9.78
CA ARG A 108 25.32 -15.29 9.01
C ARG A 108 25.48 -16.42 7.98
N GLU A 109 25.08 -17.64 8.34
CA GLU A 109 25.26 -18.83 7.50
C GLU A 109 24.07 -19.09 6.56
N HIS A 110 22.88 -18.54 6.88
CA HIS A 110 21.64 -18.73 6.13
C HIS A 110 20.89 -17.39 5.86
N PRO A 111 21.55 -16.38 5.26
CA PRO A 111 20.94 -15.07 5.05
C PRO A 111 19.72 -15.12 4.10
N ASP A 112 19.73 -16.02 3.13
CA ASP A 112 18.65 -16.33 2.20
C ASP A 112 17.35 -16.72 2.93
N LYS A 113 17.42 -17.73 3.81
CA LYS A 113 16.26 -18.16 4.62
C LYS A 113 15.75 -17.07 5.55
N VAL A 114 16.67 -16.27 6.10
CA VAL A 114 16.31 -15.16 6.98
C VAL A 114 15.56 -14.09 6.20
N ILE A 115 16.02 -13.75 4.99
CA ILE A 115 15.34 -12.78 4.14
C ILE A 115 13.91 -13.25 3.81
N GLU A 116 13.67 -14.53 3.55
CA GLU A 116 12.32 -15.07 3.36
C GLU A 116 11.42 -14.85 4.59
N ILE A 117 11.93 -15.16 5.79
CA ILE A 117 11.21 -14.92 7.05
C ILE A 117 10.89 -13.43 7.21
N LEU A 118 11.84 -12.55 6.92
CA LEU A 118 11.63 -11.11 7.02
C LEU A 118 10.61 -10.60 5.98
N LYS A 119 10.64 -11.11 4.74
CA LYS A 119 9.62 -10.78 3.72
C LYS A 119 8.24 -11.19 4.20
N GLN A 120 8.10 -12.38 4.76
CA GLN A 120 6.82 -12.87 5.29
C GLN A 120 6.36 -12.05 6.49
N PHE A 121 7.24 -11.80 7.45
CA PHE A 121 6.94 -10.95 8.61
C PHE A 121 6.51 -9.53 8.19
N LYS A 122 7.18 -8.93 7.19
CA LYS A 122 6.80 -7.61 6.66
C LYS A 122 5.36 -7.65 6.12
N LYS A 123 4.97 -8.69 5.37
CA LYS A 123 3.60 -8.84 4.85
C LYS A 123 2.56 -9.01 5.96
N ASP A 124 2.86 -9.83 6.96
CA ASP A 124 1.93 -10.13 8.06
C ASP A 124 1.76 -8.93 9.02
N HIS A 125 2.71 -7.99 8.97
CA HIS A 125 2.80 -6.88 9.91
C HIS A 125 2.98 -5.52 9.24
N GLU A 126 2.64 -5.43 7.96
CA GLU A 126 2.59 -4.16 7.24
C GLU A 126 1.49 -3.32 7.89
N LYS A 127 1.91 -2.37 8.74
CA LYS A 127 0.97 -1.42 9.31
C LYS A 127 0.44 -0.59 8.16
N LYS A 128 -0.87 -0.68 7.90
CA LYS A 128 -1.54 0.33 7.07
C LYS A 128 -1.26 1.69 7.71
N VAL A 129 -0.54 2.55 7.00
CA VAL A 129 -0.42 3.95 7.39
C VAL A 129 -1.81 4.53 7.24
N VAL A 130 -2.52 4.71 8.35
CA VAL A 130 -3.82 5.36 8.36
C VAL A 130 -3.54 6.86 8.32
N GLU A 131 -3.60 7.42 7.12
CA GLU A 131 -3.57 8.87 6.97
C GLU A 131 -4.92 9.44 7.40
N VAL A 132 -4.91 10.39 8.32
CA VAL A 132 -6.11 11.07 8.80
C VAL A 132 -6.05 12.53 8.36
N THR A 133 -7.16 13.05 7.84
CA THR A 133 -7.32 14.48 7.52
C THR A 133 -8.29 15.10 8.52
N GLN A 134 -7.94 16.28 9.01
CA GLN A 134 -8.81 17.09 9.86
C GLN A 134 -9.62 18.05 9.01
N LYS A 135 -10.93 18.11 9.25
CA LYS A 135 -11.83 19.14 8.75
C LYS A 135 -12.49 19.85 9.92
N ILE A 136 -12.78 21.14 9.76
CA ILE A 136 -13.46 21.95 10.76
C ILE A 136 -14.81 22.33 10.18
N TYR A 137 -15.86 22.13 10.94
CA TYR A 137 -17.21 22.54 10.57
C TYR A 137 -17.75 23.55 11.58
N CYS A 138 -18.49 24.53 11.09
CA CYS A 138 -19.35 25.33 11.93
C CYS A 138 -20.80 24.84 11.81
N LEU A 139 -21.41 24.55 12.95
CA LEU A 139 -22.81 24.13 13.04
C LEU A 139 -23.62 25.25 13.68
N VAL A 140 -24.67 25.72 13.01
CA VAL A 140 -25.69 26.58 13.63
C VAL A 140 -26.80 25.71 14.16
N VAL A 141 -27.16 25.94 15.41
CA VAL A 141 -28.07 25.11 16.18
C VAL A 141 -29.17 25.96 16.79
N ASP A 142 -30.41 25.48 16.75
CA ASP A 142 -31.56 26.13 17.38
C ASP A 142 -31.69 25.81 18.89
N GLU A 143 -32.68 26.42 19.56
CA GLU A 143 -32.95 26.19 21.00
C GLU A 143 -33.29 24.73 21.33
N GLU A 144 -33.79 23.95 20.37
CA GLU A 144 -34.10 22.52 20.52
C GLU A 144 -32.90 21.61 20.25
N ARG A 145 -31.71 22.19 20.03
CA ARG A 145 -30.47 21.50 19.67
C ARG A 145 -30.49 20.83 18.29
N LYS A 146 -31.34 21.29 17.38
CA LYS A 146 -31.35 20.81 16.00
C LYS A 146 -30.33 21.61 15.18
N ILE A 147 -29.51 20.90 14.40
CA ILE A 147 -28.61 21.53 13.43
C ILE A 147 -29.47 22.08 12.29
N VAL A 148 -29.43 23.39 12.11
CA VAL A 148 -30.21 24.11 11.08
C VAL A 148 -29.32 24.60 9.94
N HIS A 149 -28.01 24.72 10.18
CA HIS A 149 -27.02 25.00 9.15
C HIS A 149 -25.68 24.36 9.51
N GLU A 150 -24.96 23.92 8.49
CA GLU A 150 -23.65 23.30 8.59
C GLU A 150 -22.81 23.74 7.40
N GLU A 151 -21.58 24.19 7.67
CA GLU A 151 -20.58 24.45 6.63
C GLU A 151 -19.16 24.09 7.09
N GLU A 152 -18.32 23.69 6.13
CA GLU A 152 -16.90 23.46 6.37
C GLU A 152 -16.15 24.79 6.37
N ILE A 153 -15.33 25.03 7.38
CA ILE A 153 -14.59 26.28 7.58
C ILE A 153 -13.08 26.03 7.67
N GLY A 154 -12.28 27.04 7.37
CA GLY A 154 -10.83 27.01 7.53
C GLY A 154 -10.35 27.20 8.98
N ASN A 155 -9.06 26.92 9.23
CA ASN A 155 -8.44 27.07 10.55
C ASN A 155 -8.48 28.50 11.13
N SER A 156 -8.60 29.52 10.26
CA SER A 156 -8.65 30.93 10.64
C SER A 156 -10.07 31.46 10.80
N ASP A 157 -11.07 30.68 10.44
CA ASP A 157 -12.45 31.16 10.27
C ASP A 157 -13.21 31.07 11.59
N SER A 158 -14.11 32.02 11.80
CA SER A 158 -14.85 32.16 13.05
C SER A 158 -16.29 31.69 12.89
N CYS A 159 -16.72 30.78 13.75
CA CYS A 159 -18.13 30.39 13.87
C CYS A 159 -19.07 31.58 14.17
N MET A 160 -18.54 32.67 14.71
CA MET A 160 -19.32 33.88 14.95
C MET A 160 -19.79 34.54 13.64
N ASP A 161 -18.94 34.53 12.61
CA ASP A 161 -19.26 35.17 11.34
C ASP A 161 -20.28 34.32 10.56
N VAL A 162 -20.13 32.99 10.62
CA VAL A 162 -21.14 32.03 10.15
C VAL A 162 -22.50 32.27 10.80
N LEU A 163 -22.53 32.39 12.13
CA LEU A 163 -23.77 32.62 12.88
C LEU A 163 -24.42 33.95 12.50
N LYS A 164 -23.64 35.03 12.38
CA LYS A 164 -24.15 36.34 11.96
C LYS A 164 -24.79 36.27 10.58
N ASN A 165 -24.09 35.70 9.60
CA ASN A 165 -24.58 35.56 8.23
C ASN A 165 -25.87 34.73 8.18
N TYR A 166 -25.97 33.67 8.98
CA TYR A 166 -27.20 32.87 9.08
C TYR A 166 -28.37 33.70 9.65
N CYS A 167 -28.13 34.45 10.73
CA CYS A 167 -29.14 35.29 11.39
C CYS A 167 -29.57 36.51 10.56
N GLU A 168 -28.84 36.91 9.52
CA GLU A 168 -29.30 37.97 8.60
C GLU A 168 -30.56 37.58 7.82
N ASN A 169 -30.79 36.27 7.63
CA ASN A 169 -31.89 35.74 6.84
C ASN A 169 -32.89 34.91 7.66
N HIS A 170 -32.66 34.73 8.97
CA HIS A 170 -33.45 33.86 9.82
C HIS A 170 -33.70 34.49 11.19
N ASP A 171 -34.97 34.63 11.55
CA ASP A 171 -35.38 35.06 12.89
C ASP A 171 -35.42 33.87 13.85
N GLY A 172 -34.84 34.06 15.04
CA GLY A 172 -34.84 33.03 16.08
C GLY A 172 -33.66 33.19 17.03
N LYS A 173 -33.57 32.25 17.97
CA LYS A 173 -32.41 32.12 18.85
C LYS A 173 -31.57 30.94 18.38
N PHE A 174 -30.36 31.26 17.98
CA PHE A 174 -29.40 30.29 17.47
C PHE A 174 -28.09 30.42 18.23
N PHE A 175 -27.32 29.35 18.27
CA PHE A 175 -25.94 29.35 18.71
C PHE A 175 -25.10 28.50 17.76
N SER A 176 -23.82 28.84 17.64
CA SER A 176 -22.88 28.12 16.79
C SER A 176 -22.00 27.17 17.61
N LEU A 177 -21.71 26.00 17.06
CA LEU A 177 -20.73 25.04 17.57
C LEU A 177 -19.61 24.84 16.54
N MET A 178 -18.37 24.70 17.02
CA MET A 178 -17.25 24.29 16.19
C MET A 178 -17.01 22.80 16.36
N GLU A 179 -17.06 22.06 15.26
CA GLU A 179 -16.87 20.60 15.24
C GLU A 179 -15.60 20.24 14.46
N PHE A 180 -14.73 19.44 15.08
CA PHE A 180 -13.56 18.87 14.43
C PHE A 180 -13.86 17.44 13.98
N ARG A 181 -13.78 17.19 12.67
CA ARG A 181 -13.98 15.87 12.08
C ARG A 181 -12.66 15.31 11.57
N TYR A 182 -12.36 14.07 11.94
CA TYR A 182 -11.15 13.36 11.53
C TYR A 182 -11.53 12.21 10.61
N GLU A 183 -11.14 12.31 9.34
CA GLU A 183 -11.48 11.33 8.30
C GLU A 183 -10.26 10.52 7.91
N VAL A 184 -10.42 9.20 7.83
CA VAL A 184 -9.40 8.31 7.25
C VAL A 184 -9.38 8.54 5.74
N LYS A 185 -8.22 8.87 5.18
CA LYS A 185 -8.05 8.90 3.71
C LYS A 185 -8.22 7.47 3.19
N GLN A 186 -9.14 7.30 2.24
CA GLN A 186 -9.36 6.04 1.52
C GLN A 186 -8.22 5.75 0.56
#